data_AF-A0A803R0E3-F1
#
_entry.id   AF-A0A803R0E3-F1
#
_cell.length_a   1.000
_cell.length_b   1.000
_cell.length_c   1.000
_cell.angle_alpha   90.00
_cell.angle_beta   90.00
_cell.angle_gamma   90.00
#
_symmetry.space_group_name_H-M   'P 1'
#
loop_
_entity.id
_entity.type
_entity.pdbx_description
1 polymer ?
#
loop_
_entity_poly.entity_id
_entity_poly.type
_entity_poly.pdbx_seq_one_letter_code
_entity_poly.pdbx_strand_id
1 'polypeptide(L)'
;MLAHTAALPSFSIVRMGGRARPAKRSQSQRSNAGFGGGRKEQLWHCVEGCGACCKLNKGPSFATPDEIFDDPSDVQLYRSMVGPDGWCIHYEKSTRRCSIYSERPYFCRVEPDVFETLYGISKKKFNKEACSSCRDTIKAIYGPHSKELDNFNCALRS
;
A
#
# COMPACT_ATOMS: atom_id res chain seq x y z
N MET A 1 -48.08 47.59 -6.64
CA MET A 1 -47.60 48.58 -5.65
C MET A 1 -46.07 48.46 -5.65
N LEU A 2 -45.27 49.20 -6.44
CA LEU A 2 -44.85 50.61 -6.25
C LEU A 2 -44.75 50.98 -4.77
N ALA A 3 -43.72 51.60 -4.21
CA ALA A 3 -42.33 51.94 -4.52
C ALA A 3 -41.76 52.49 -3.18
N HIS A 4 -40.60 53.15 -3.20
CA HIS A 4 -39.98 54.02 -2.17
C HIS A 4 -38.73 53.42 -1.50
N THR A 5 -37.50 53.77 -1.93
CA THR A 5 -36.73 55.03 -1.69
C THR A 5 -36.36 55.17 -0.19
N ALA A 6 -35.17 55.57 0.28
CA ALA A 6 -34.09 56.36 -0.30
C ALA A 6 -32.81 56.28 0.59
N ALA A 7 -31.70 56.72 0.00
CA ALA A 7 -30.66 57.59 0.57
C ALA A 7 -29.72 57.12 1.71
N LEU A 8 -28.43 57.23 1.37
CA LEU A 8 -27.22 57.21 2.21
C LEU A 8 -27.12 58.44 3.13
N PRO A 9 -26.32 58.34 4.21
CA PRO A 9 -25.51 59.45 4.68
C PRO A 9 -24.00 59.17 4.58
N SER A 10 -23.27 60.24 4.25
CA SER A 10 -21.82 60.34 4.06
C SER A 10 -21.08 60.78 5.34
N PHE A 11 -19.74 60.77 5.24
CA PHE A 11 -18.71 61.43 6.10
C PHE A 11 -18.26 60.61 7.33
N SER A 12 -16.98 60.54 7.73
CA SER A 12 -15.73 61.21 7.31
C SER A 12 -14.50 60.41 7.77
N ILE A 13 -13.37 60.73 7.17
CA ILE A 13 -12.01 60.18 7.35
C ILE A 13 -11.38 60.59 8.69
N VAL A 14 -10.63 59.68 9.33
CA VAL A 14 -9.40 60.03 10.09
C VAL A 14 -8.31 58.99 9.80
N ARG A 15 -7.14 59.47 9.36
CA ARG A 15 -5.86 58.76 9.27
C ARG A 15 -5.03 59.05 10.52
N MET A 16 -4.40 58.04 11.12
CA MET A 16 -3.07 57.98 11.77
C MET A 16 -2.87 56.52 12.20
N GLY A 17 -1.72 55.85 12.23
CA GLY A 17 -0.31 56.13 12.04
C GLY A 17 0.39 54.77 12.22
N GLY A 18 1.47 54.52 11.50
CA GLY A 18 1.90 53.15 11.20
C GLY A 18 2.74 52.41 12.24
N ARG A 19 3.15 51.19 11.86
CA ARG A 19 4.52 50.67 11.99
C ARG A 19 4.58 49.29 11.32
N ALA A 20 5.55 49.14 10.43
CA ALA A 20 5.84 47.89 9.75
C ALA A 20 6.83 47.02 10.56
N ARG A 21 6.74 45.70 10.31
CA ARG A 21 7.72 44.60 10.55
C ARG A 21 7.62 43.83 11.89
N PRO A 22 8.03 42.55 11.94
CA PRO A 22 7.89 41.49 10.93
C PRO A 22 7.27 40.19 11.51
N ALA A 23 6.90 39.28 10.61
CA ALA A 23 6.43 37.92 10.92
C ALA A 23 7.47 37.13 11.74
N LYS A 24 7.12 36.74 12.97
CA LYS A 24 7.83 35.67 13.70
C LYS A 24 7.14 34.35 13.41
N ARG A 25 7.67 33.68 12.39
CA ARG A 25 7.46 32.25 12.10
C ARG A 25 8.03 31.45 13.27
N SER A 26 7.16 30.97 14.16
CA SER A 26 7.53 30.05 15.23
C SER A 26 7.76 28.65 14.63
N GLN A 27 8.95 28.46 14.05
CA GLN A 27 9.48 27.11 13.86
C GLN A 27 9.78 26.54 15.24
N SER A 28 8.81 25.81 15.78
CA SER A 28 9.04 24.84 16.85
C SER A 28 9.99 23.78 16.30
N GLN A 29 11.28 24.01 16.47
CA GLN A 29 12.31 22.98 16.35
C GLN A 29 12.08 21.98 17.47
N ARG A 30 11.24 20.98 17.21
CA ARG A 30 11.32 19.73 17.96
C ARG A 30 12.56 19.00 17.49
N SER A 31 13.50 18.91 18.43
CA SER A 31 14.74 18.16 18.36
C SER A 31 14.50 16.75 17.85
N ASN A 32 15.12 16.41 16.72
CA ASN A 32 15.28 15.03 16.29
C ASN A 32 16.27 14.34 17.25
N ALA A 33 15.75 13.77 18.34
CA ALA A 33 16.45 12.73 19.08
C ALA A 33 16.52 11.49 18.18
N GLY A 34 17.61 11.40 17.42
CA GLY A 34 17.88 10.29 16.54
C GLY A 34 18.20 9.03 17.32
N PHE A 35 17.23 8.13 17.43
CA PHE A 35 17.49 6.69 17.57
C PHE A 35 17.79 6.13 16.16
N GLY A 36 18.89 6.61 15.58
CA GLY A 36 19.42 6.18 14.30
C GLY A 36 20.19 4.87 14.41
N GLY A 37 19.56 3.83 14.98
CA GLY A 37 19.97 2.47 14.67
C GLY A 37 19.61 2.26 13.21
N GLY A 38 20.59 2.39 12.31
CA GLY A 38 20.40 2.17 10.88
C GLY A 38 19.87 0.76 10.65
N ARG A 39 18.54 0.61 10.62
CA ARG A 39 17.90 -0.66 10.28
C ARG A 39 18.26 -0.91 8.83
N LYS A 40 19.14 -1.89 8.61
CA LYS A 40 19.45 -2.43 7.29
C LYS A 40 18.12 -2.74 6.60
N GLU A 41 17.89 -2.17 5.43
CA GLU A 41 16.67 -2.39 4.66
C GLU A 41 16.57 -3.89 4.35
N GLN A 42 15.44 -4.50 4.71
CA GLN A 42 15.21 -5.92 4.42
C GLN A 42 15.01 -6.08 2.91
N LEU A 43 15.85 -6.86 2.24
CA LEU A 43 15.67 -7.15 0.83
C LEU A 43 14.61 -8.24 0.66
N TRP A 44 13.52 -7.89 -0.02
CA TRP A 44 12.43 -8.81 -0.26
C TRP A 44 12.88 -9.91 -1.21
N HIS A 45 12.52 -11.15 -0.89
CA HIS A 45 12.60 -12.28 -1.78
C HIS A 45 11.50 -13.30 -1.44
N CYS A 46 11.13 -14.11 -2.42
CA CYS A 46 10.17 -15.20 -2.22
C CYS A 46 10.81 -16.32 -1.38
N VAL A 47 10.05 -16.87 -0.43
CA VAL A 47 10.49 -18.00 0.40
C VAL A 47 9.72 -19.25 0.01
N GLU A 48 10.46 -20.33 -0.25
CA GLU A 48 9.88 -21.62 -0.62
C GLU A 48 9.04 -22.22 0.52
N GLY A 49 8.03 -23.01 0.17
CA GLY A 49 7.15 -23.66 1.14
C GLY A 49 6.13 -22.74 1.83
N CYS A 50 6.06 -21.46 1.46
CA CYS A 50 5.07 -20.52 1.98
C CYS A 50 3.70 -20.68 1.28
N GLY A 51 3.60 -20.32 -0.01
CA GLY A 51 2.35 -20.46 -0.78
C GLY A 51 1.21 -19.49 -0.44
N ALA A 52 1.34 -18.61 0.57
CA ALA A 52 0.25 -17.75 1.03
C ALA A 52 -0.31 -16.81 -0.07
N CYS A 53 0.54 -16.35 -0.99
CA CYS A 53 0.13 -15.50 -2.12
C CYS A 53 -0.81 -16.23 -3.10
N CYS A 54 -0.84 -17.56 -3.11
CA CYS A 54 -1.72 -18.36 -3.95
C CYS A 54 -3.15 -18.50 -3.40
N LYS A 55 -3.44 -18.01 -2.18
CA LYS A 55 -4.83 -17.81 -1.77
C LYS A 55 -5.35 -16.54 -2.42
N LEU A 56 -6.06 -16.67 -3.53
CA LEU A 56 -6.52 -15.53 -4.33
C LEU A 56 -7.82 -14.92 -3.79
N ASN A 57 -8.70 -15.72 -3.19
CA ASN A 57 -9.88 -15.22 -2.49
C ASN A 57 -9.62 -15.22 -0.97
N LYS A 58 -9.29 -14.04 -0.42
CA LYS A 58 -8.92 -13.84 0.99
C LYS A 58 -10.04 -13.20 1.83
N GLY A 59 -11.21 -12.98 1.26
CA GLY A 59 -12.31 -12.27 1.91
C GLY A 59 -12.21 -10.74 1.85
N PRO A 60 -13.16 -10.02 2.48
CA PRO A 60 -13.40 -8.59 2.26
C PRO A 60 -12.35 -7.66 2.86
N SER A 61 -11.43 -8.17 3.69
CA SER A 61 -10.33 -7.38 4.25
C SER A 61 -9.17 -7.17 3.26
N PHE A 62 -9.27 -7.75 2.07
CA PHE A 62 -8.30 -7.63 0.99
C PHE A 62 -8.95 -7.03 -0.24
N ALA A 63 -8.16 -6.28 -1.02
CA ALA A 63 -8.61 -5.73 -2.28
C ALA A 63 -9.08 -6.85 -3.24
N THR A 64 -10.21 -6.60 -3.88
CA THR A 64 -10.79 -7.41 -4.94
C THR A 64 -10.01 -7.20 -6.25
N PRO A 65 -10.07 -8.12 -7.22
CA PRO A 65 -9.40 -7.92 -8.50
C PRO A 65 -9.89 -6.66 -9.23
N ASP A 66 -11.15 -6.28 -9.07
CA ASP A 66 -11.71 -5.04 -9.66
C ASP A 66 -11.14 -3.76 -9.04
N GLU A 67 -10.58 -3.84 -7.82
CA GLU A 67 -9.90 -2.71 -7.17
C GLU A 67 -8.40 -2.67 -7.51
N ILE A 68 -7.83 -3.78 -7.99
CA ILE A 68 -6.39 -3.91 -8.28
C ILE A 68 -6.10 -3.65 -9.76
N PHE A 69 -6.98 -4.09 -10.67
CA PHE A 69 -6.72 -4.05 -12.11
C PHE A 69 -7.63 -3.06 -12.83
N ASP A 70 -7.02 -2.19 -13.63
CA ASP A 70 -7.75 -1.32 -14.55
C ASP A 70 -8.20 -2.07 -15.83
N ASP A 71 -7.45 -3.10 -16.26
CA ASP A 71 -7.78 -3.91 -17.43
C ASP A 71 -8.79 -5.02 -17.08
N PRO A 72 -9.99 -5.03 -17.71
CA PRO A 72 -10.97 -6.09 -17.51
C PRO A 72 -10.46 -7.51 -17.85
N SER A 73 -9.46 -7.62 -18.74
CA SER A 73 -8.84 -8.89 -19.13
C SER A 73 -8.03 -9.48 -17.98
N ASP A 74 -7.35 -8.64 -17.20
CA ASP A 74 -6.61 -9.07 -16.01
C ASP A 74 -7.54 -9.49 -14.89
N VAL A 75 -8.66 -8.78 -14.71
CA VAL A 75 -9.72 -9.19 -13.77
C VAL A 75 -10.27 -10.56 -14.14
N GLN A 76 -10.55 -10.80 -15.42
CA GLN A 76 -11.03 -12.09 -15.92
C GLN A 76 -10.01 -13.20 -15.73
N LEU A 77 -8.74 -12.94 -16.04
CA LEU A 77 -7.64 -13.90 -15.84
C LEU A 77 -7.45 -14.22 -14.35
N TYR A 78 -7.46 -13.22 -13.48
CA TYR A 78 -7.38 -13.45 -12.03
C TYR A 78 -8.51 -14.35 -11.55
N ARG A 79 -9.76 -14.05 -11.94
CA ARG A 79 -10.95 -14.81 -11.55
C ARG A 79 -10.93 -16.25 -12.07
N SER A 80 -10.49 -16.47 -13.32
CA SER A 80 -10.41 -17.82 -13.89
C SER A 80 -9.41 -18.72 -13.17
N MET A 81 -8.40 -18.11 -12.52
CA MET A 81 -7.42 -18.83 -11.71
C MET A 81 -7.91 -19.15 -10.30
N VAL A 82 -9.05 -18.61 -9.82
CA VAL A 82 -9.58 -18.87 -8.48
C VAL A 82 -10.39 -20.17 -8.47
N GLY A 83 -9.89 -21.17 -7.75
CA GLY A 83 -10.58 -22.42 -7.50
C GLY A 83 -11.78 -22.28 -6.54
N PRO A 84 -12.64 -23.30 -6.43
CA PRO A 84 -13.85 -23.27 -5.61
C PRO A 84 -13.58 -23.07 -4.11
N ASP A 85 -12.37 -23.41 -3.65
CA ASP A 85 -11.91 -23.22 -2.28
C ASP A 85 -11.17 -21.89 -2.08
N GLY A 86 -11.17 -21.01 -3.08
CA GLY A 86 -10.51 -19.71 -3.07
C GLY A 86 -8.99 -19.74 -3.26
N TRP A 87 -8.39 -20.92 -3.47
CA TRP A 87 -6.98 -21.07 -3.84
C TRP A 87 -6.79 -21.00 -5.34
N CYS A 88 -5.60 -20.59 -5.79
CA CYS A 88 -5.25 -20.66 -7.20
C CYS A 88 -5.32 -22.10 -7.71
N ILE A 89 -5.93 -22.34 -8.87
CA ILE A 89 -6.02 -23.67 -9.49
C ILE A 89 -4.65 -24.29 -9.82
N HIS A 90 -3.61 -23.46 -9.95
CA HIS A 90 -2.24 -23.89 -10.21
C HIS A 90 -1.41 -24.08 -8.92
N TYR A 91 -2.01 -23.90 -7.74
CA TYR A 91 -1.32 -24.11 -6.47
C TYR A 91 -1.33 -25.59 -6.09
N GLU A 92 -0.16 -26.21 -6.16
CA GLU A 92 0.05 -27.57 -5.68
C GLU A 92 0.18 -27.55 -4.16
N LYS A 93 -0.88 -28.00 -3.46
CA LYS A 93 -0.96 -27.93 -2.00
C LYS A 93 0.04 -28.84 -1.30
N SER A 94 0.38 -29.98 -1.92
CA SER A 94 1.30 -30.96 -1.35
C SER A 94 2.73 -30.42 -1.24
N THR A 95 3.22 -29.82 -2.33
CA THR A 95 4.57 -29.24 -2.40
C THR A 95 4.61 -27.75 -2.07
N ARG A 96 3.45 -27.10 -1.97
CA ARG A 96 3.27 -25.65 -1.80
C ARG A 96 3.99 -24.84 -2.89
N ARG A 97 3.86 -25.29 -4.14
CA ARG A 97 4.48 -24.65 -5.32
C ARG A 97 3.42 -24.31 -6.34
N CYS A 98 3.72 -23.34 -7.21
CA CYS A 98 2.90 -23.04 -8.38
C CYS A 98 3.33 -23.95 -9.53
N SER A 99 2.40 -24.69 -10.15
CA SER A 99 2.69 -25.58 -11.27
C SER A 99 3.12 -24.84 -12.54
N ILE A 100 2.72 -23.58 -12.68
CA ILE A 100 3.10 -22.67 -13.78
C ILE A 100 4.11 -21.61 -13.35
N TYR A 101 5.01 -21.91 -12.42
CA TYR A 101 5.87 -20.89 -11.77
C TYR A 101 6.59 -19.97 -12.76
N SER A 102 7.11 -20.53 -13.86
CA SER A 102 7.81 -19.82 -14.95
C SER A 102 6.87 -18.98 -15.81
N GLU A 103 5.63 -19.43 -16.00
CA GLU A 103 4.61 -18.82 -16.87
C GLU A 103 3.59 -17.98 -16.07
N ARG A 104 3.87 -17.70 -14.79
CA ARG A 104 2.99 -16.90 -13.94
C ARG A 104 2.65 -15.56 -14.61
N PRO A 105 1.37 -15.16 -14.59
CA PRO A 105 0.96 -13.82 -14.98
C PRO A 105 1.74 -12.76 -14.21
N TYR A 106 1.92 -11.58 -14.80
CA TYR A 106 2.74 -10.53 -14.20
C TYR A 106 2.26 -10.15 -12.79
N PHE A 107 0.94 -10.09 -12.56
CA PHE A 107 0.37 -9.76 -11.24
C PHE A 107 0.61 -10.82 -10.16
N CYS A 108 1.04 -12.03 -10.54
CA CYS A 108 1.47 -13.07 -9.60
C CYS A 108 2.96 -12.93 -9.23
N ARG A 109 3.68 -11.96 -9.82
CA ARG A 109 5.09 -11.68 -9.55
C ARG A 109 5.20 -10.50 -8.61
N VAL A 110 5.96 -10.69 -7.54
CA VAL A 110 6.26 -9.63 -6.59
C VAL A 110 7.55 -9.00 -7.06
N GLU A 111 7.43 -8.12 -8.04
CA GLU A 111 8.54 -7.43 -8.70
C GLU A 111 8.34 -5.91 -8.62
N PRO A 112 9.41 -5.10 -8.62
CA PRO A 112 9.29 -3.66 -8.38
C PRO A 112 8.44 -2.90 -9.41
N ASP A 113 8.52 -3.30 -10.67
CA ASP A 113 7.73 -2.75 -11.77
C ASP A 113 6.24 -3.11 -11.67
N VAL A 114 5.92 -4.36 -11.31
CA VAL A 114 4.54 -4.79 -11.06
C VAL A 114 3.92 -3.97 -9.92
N PHE A 115 4.66 -3.74 -8.84
CA PHE A 115 4.21 -2.93 -7.70
C PHE A 115 4.04 -1.45 -8.04
N GLU A 116 4.90 -0.93 -8.92
CA GLU A 116 4.79 0.44 -9.42
C GLU A 116 3.53 0.59 -10.28
N THR A 117 3.27 -0.36 -11.19
CA THR A 117 2.09 -0.36 -12.06
C THR A 117 0.78 -0.55 -11.28
N LEU A 118 0.69 -1.57 -10.43
CA LEU A 118 -0.58 -1.94 -9.78
C LEU A 118 -0.91 -1.09 -8.55
N TYR A 119 0.09 -0.55 -7.86
CA TYR A 119 -0.10 0.09 -6.55
C TYR A 119 0.55 1.48 -6.45
N GLY A 120 1.22 1.98 -7.49
CA GLY A 120 1.97 3.24 -7.44
C GLY A 120 3.16 3.20 -6.48
N ILE A 121 3.65 2.01 -6.11
CA ILE A 121 4.75 1.86 -5.17
C ILE A 121 6.08 1.92 -5.92
N SER A 122 6.78 3.06 -5.80
CA SER A 122 8.12 3.22 -6.39
C SER A 122 9.11 2.15 -5.94
N LYS A 123 10.08 1.83 -6.79
CA LYS A 123 11.17 0.86 -6.51
C LYS A 123 11.92 1.10 -5.19
N LYS A 124 12.05 2.36 -4.76
CA LYS A 124 12.68 2.73 -3.47
C LYS A 124 11.90 2.25 -2.24
N LYS A 125 10.58 2.03 -2.37
CA LYS A 125 9.72 1.54 -1.29
C LYS A 125 9.36 0.06 -1.46
N PHE A 126 9.66 -0.52 -2.63
CA PHE A 126 9.27 -1.89 -3.00
C PHE A 126 9.57 -2.91 -1.90
N ASN A 127 10.81 -3.00 -1.44
CA ASN A 127 11.21 -4.01 -0.45
C ASN A 127 10.39 -3.92 0.84
N LYS A 128 10.22 -2.70 1.36
CA LYS A 128 9.45 -2.45 2.58
C LYS A 128 7.99 -2.88 2.42
N GLU A 129 7.36 -2.49 1.31
CA GLU A 129 5.94 -2.75 1.05
C GLU A 129 5.68 -4.22 0.69
N ALA A 130 6.54 -4.83 -0.14
CA ALA A 130 6.48 -6.25 -0.48
C ALA A 130 6.67 -7.13 0.78
N CYS A 131 7.62 -6.79 1.65
CA CYS A 131 7.79 -7.49 2.93
C CYS A 131 6.55 -7.33 3.83
N SER A 132 5.93 -6.15 3.87
CA SER A 132 4.70 -5.94 4.64
C SER A 132 3.54 -6.75 4.10
N SER A 133 3.27 -6.63 2.80
CA SER A 133 2.18 -7.34 2.11
C SER A 133 2.31 -8.86 2.24
N CYS A 134 3.53 -9.41 2.14
CA CYS A 134 3.78 -10.83 2.39
C CYS A 134 3.48 -11.21 3.85
N ARG A 135 3.94 -10.43 4.85
CA ARG A 135 3.62 -10.72 6.26
C ARG A 135 2.13 -10.71 6.52
N ASP A 136 1.41 -9.72 6.01
CA ASP A 136 -0.03 -9.58 6.26
C ASP A 136 -0.80 -10.71 5.58
N THR A 137 -0.42 -11.08 4.35
CA THR A 137 -0.97 -12.24 3.66
C THR A 137 -0.70 -13.54 4.43
N ILE A 138 0.55 -13.79 4.84
CA ILE A 138 0.90 -15.01 5.59
C ILE A 138 0.10 -15.09 6.90
N LYS A 139 -0.03 -13.99 7.65
CA LYS A 139 -0.83 -13.95 8.87
C LYS A 139 -2.30 -14.25 8.63
N ALA A 140 -2.88 -13.73 7.55
CA ALA A 140 -4.27 -13.99 7.24
C ALA A 140 -4.53 -15.45 6.84
N ILE A 141 -3.57 -16.10 6.18
CA ILE A 141 -3.74 -17.49 5.71
C ILE A 141 -3.36 -18.52 6.77
N TYR A 142 -2.25 -18.33 7.46
CA TYR A 142 -1.67 -19.33 8.38
C TYR A 142 -1.71 -18.90 9.85
N GLY A 143 -1.97 -17.62 10.14
CA GLY A 143 -1.99 -17.06 11.48
C GLY A 143 -0.68 -16.38 11.89
N PRO A 144 -0.71 -15.57 12.97
CA PRO A 144 0.43 -14.78 13.44
C PRO A 144 1.55 -15.58 14.12
N HIS A 145 1.31 -16.85 14.45
CA HIS A 145 2.29 -17.75 15.08
C HIS A 145 2.64 -18.94 14.17
N SER A 146 2.53 -18.73 12.85
CA SER A 146 2.75 -19.76 11.84
C SER A 146 4.22 -19.96 11.52
N LYS A 147 4.60 -21.21 11.21
CA LYS A 147 5.97 -21.54 10.76
C LYS A 147 6.32 -20.81 9.47
N GLU A 148 5.34 -20.56 8.61
CA GLU A 148 5.47 -19.81 7.37
C GLU A 148 5.90 -18.36 7.62
N LEU A 149 5.32 -17.71 8.63
CA LEU A 149 5.69 -16.34 9.01
C LEU A 149 7.09 -16.30 9.64
N ASP A 150 7.38 -17.26 10.51
CA ASP A 150 8.70 -17.37 11.15
C ASP A 150 9.79 -17.60 10.11
N ASN A 151 9.59 -18.55 9.18
CA ASN A 151 10.51 -18.83 8.08
C ASN A 151 10.73 -17.61 7.19
N PHE A 152 9.65 -16.90 6.82
CA PHE A 152 9.74 -15.67 6.03
C PHE A 152 10.58 -14.60 6.75
N ASN A 153 10.29 -14.35 8.03
CA ASN A 153 11.03 -13.37 8.82
C ASN A 153 12.49 -13.75 9.04
N CYS A 154 12.80 -15.04 9.20
CA CYS A 154 14.17 -15.56 9.28
C CYS A 154 14.94 -15.32 7.98
N ALA A 155 14.33 -15.61 6.83
CA ALA A 155 14.94 -15.45 5.52
C ALA A 155 15.32 -13.98 5.24
N LEU A 156 14.46 -13.03 5.62
CA LEU A 156 14.71 -11.59 5.44
C LEU A 156 15.79 -10.98 6.36
N ARG A 157 16.27 -11.72 7.37
CA ARG A 157 17.35 -11.28 8.28
C ARG A 157 18.72 -11.76 7.83
N SER A 158 18.76 -12.75 6.95
CA SER A 158 19.98 -13.39 6.44
C SER A 158 20.58 -12.55 5.32
#